data_AF-A0A378VMH9-F1
#
_entry.id   AF-A0A378VMH9-F1
#
_cell.length_a   1.000
_cell.length_b   1.000
_cell.length_c   1.000
_cell.angle_alpha   90.00
_cell.angle_beta   90.00
_cell.angle_gamma   90.00
#
_symmetry.space_group_name_H-M   'P 1'
#
loop_
_entity.id
_entity.type
_entity.pdbx_description
1 polymer ?
#
loop_
_entity_poly.entity_id
_entity_poly.type
_entity_poly.pdbx_seq_one_letter_code
_entity_poly.pdbx_strand_id
1 'polypeptide(L)'
;MPKILITEENLEDIIMLIKTWEGKLTWKLLCSKVSELLNIKSIERQSLSNYPDIQKAFSQQKQKMKEDAKKNQYQMSRWIIC
;
A
#
# COMPACT_ATOMS: atom_id res chain seq x y z
N MET A 1 -24.65 -5.08 -9.70
CA MET A 1 -23.31 -4.64 -9.23
C MET A 1 -22.27 -5.38 -10.05
N PRO A 2 -21.33 -4.70 -10.73
CA PRO A 2 -20.24 -5.40 -11.37
C PRO A 2 -19.37 -6.01 -10.27
N LYS A 3 -19.36 -7.34 -10.17
CA LYS A 3 -18.38 -8.07 -9.36
C LYS A 3 -17.02 -7.81 -10.00
N ILE A 4 -16.26 -6.87 -9.45
CA ILE A 4 -14.83 -6.79 -9.73
C ILE A 4 -14.25 -8.08 -9.16
N LEU A 5 -13.95 -9.04 -10.03
CA LEU A 5 -13.34 -10.30 -9.66
C LEU A 5 -11.86 -10.01 -9.39
N ILE A 6 -11.53 -9.64 -8.16
CA ILE A 6 -10.16 -9.81 -7.68
C ILE A 6 -9.98 -11.32 -7.51
N THR A 7 -9.30 -11.94 -8.48
CA THR A 7 -8.86 -13.33 -8.42
C THR A 7 -7.71 -13.46 -7.41
N GLU A 8 -7.43 -14.67 -6.94
CA GLU A 8 -6.36 -14.92 -5.98
C GLU A 8 -4.99 -14.47 -6.50
N GLU A 9 -4.70 -14.69 -7.79
CA GLU A 9 -3.49 -14.22 -8.47
C GLU A 9 -3.33 -12.69 -8.36
N ASN A 10 -4.40 -11.96 -8.70
CA ASN A 10 -4.41 -10.50 -8.63
C ASN A 10 -4.26 -9.98 -7.19
N LEU A 11 -4.75 -10.72 -6.20
CA LEU A 11 -4.64 -10.35 -4.80
C LEU A 11 -3.18 -10.40 -4.31
N GLU A 12 -2.43 -11.44 -4.69
CA GLU A 12 -1.01 -11.54 -4.38
C GLU A 12 -0.20 -10.41 -5.02
N ASP A 13 -0.47 -10.09 -6.29
CA ASP A 13 0.17 -8.99 -7.00
C ASP A 13 -0.08 -7.64 -6.32
N ILE A 14 -1.31 -7.39 -5.87
CA ILE A 14 -1.65 -6.17 -5.12
C ILE A 14 -0.90 -6.13 -3.77
N ILE A 15 -0.79 -7.26 -3.08
CA ILE A 15 -0.06 -7.34 -1.81
C ILE A 15 1.43 -7.08 -2.04
N MET A 16 2.03 -7.65 -3.09
CA MET A 16 3.41 -7.41 -3.46
C MET A 16 3.64 -5.92 -3.80
N LEU A 17 2.76 -5.34 -4.63
CA LEU A 17 2.78 -3.91 -4.97
C LEU A 17 2.77 -3.02 -3.71
N ILE A 18 1.96 -3.37 -2.70
CA ILE A 18 1.90 -2.63 -1.43
C ILE A 18 3.21 -2.81 -0.64
N LYS A 19 3.76 -4.01 -0.57
CA LYS A 19 5.01 -4.30 0.17
C LYS A 19 6.22 -3.57 -0.42
N THR A 20 6.28 -3.45 -1.74
CA THR A 20 7.34 -2.73 -2.45
C THR A 20 7.02 -1.25 -2.64
N TRP A 21 5.94 -0.75 -2.03
CA TRP A 21 5.52 0.64 -2.21
C TRP A 21 6.49 1.60 -1.53
N GLU A 22 7.01 2.54 -2.31
CA GLU A 22 7.91 3.60 -1.83
C GLU A 22 7.19 4.96 -1.80
N GLY A 23 7.58 5.81 -0.84
CA GLY A 23 6.99 7.15 -0.70
C GLY A 23 5.60 7.17 -0.04
N LYS A 24 4.70 8.04 -0.51
CA LYS A 24 3.43 8.29 0.19
C LYS A 24 2.35 7.26 -0.20
N LEU A 25 2.15 6.24 0.65
CA LEU A 25 1.09 5.25 0.45
C LEU A 25 -0.30 5.83 0.81
N THR A 26 -1.20 5.91 -0.17
CA THR A 26 -2.61 6.34 0.02
C THR A 26 -3.57 5.44 -0.75
N TRP A 27 -4.80 5.31 -0.26
CA TRP A 27 -5.85 4.52 -0.95
C TRP A 27 -6.12 5.00 -2.37
N LYS A 28 -6.09 6.31 -2.63
CA LYS A 28 -6.32 6.87 -3.97
C LYS A 28 -5.24 6.44 -4.96
N LEU A 29 -3.97 6.48 -4.54
CA LEU A 29 -2.84 6.04 -5.38
C LEU A 29 -2.85 4.52 -5.58
N LEU A 30 -3.18 3.76 -4.53
CA LEU A 30 -3.33 2.32 -4.63
C LEU A 30 -4.42 1.96 -5.64
N CYS A 31 -5.60 2.58 -5.55
CA CYS A 31 -6.69 2.34 -6.51
C CYS A 31 -6.25 2.62 -7.95
N SER A 32 -5.52 3.72 -8.19
CA SER A 32 -4.98 4.06 -9.52
C SER A 32 -4.00 3.00 -10.03
N LYS A 33 -3.05 2.57 -9.18
CA LYS A 33 -2.05 1.57 -9.59
C LYS A 33 -2.64 0.19 -9.79
N VAL A 34 -3.60 -0.22 -8.97
CA VAL A 34 -4.28 -1.49 -9.17
C VAL A 34 -5.18 -1.43 -10.42
N SER A 35 -5.81 -0.27 -10.73
CA SER A 35 -6.55 -0.14 -11.99
C SER A 35 -5.66 -0.23 -13.22
N GLU A 36 -4.44 0.31 -13.16
CA GLU A 36 -3.42 0.14 -14.20
C GLU A 36 -3.00 -1.33 -14.33
N LEU A 37 -2.73 -2.01 -13.20
CA LEU A 37 -2.29 -3.41 -13.16
C LEU A 37 -3.35 -4.37 -13.74
N LEU A 38 -4.61 -4.16 -13.36
CA LEU A 38 -5.74 -4.96 -13.84
C LEU A 38 -6.29 -4.52 -15.20
N ASN A 39 -5.71 -3.47 -15.79
CA ASN A 39 -6.19 -2.84 -17.04
C ASN A 39 -7.70 -2.54 -17.02
N ILE A 40 -8.20 -2.04 -15.88
CA ILE A 40 -9.61 -1.67 -15.70
C ILE A 40 -9.77 -0.16 -15.51
N LYS A 41 -10.94 0.36 -15.89
CA LYS A 41 -11.19 1.80 -16.00
C LYS A 41 -11.04 2.56 -14.67
N SER A 42 -11.47 1.94 -13.57
CA SER A 42 -11.33 2.50 -12.22
C SER A 42 -11.68 1.46 -11.18
N ILE A 43 -10.94 1.45 -10.07
CA ILE A 43 -11.24 0.65 -8.89
C ILE A 43 -11.69 1.56 -7.77
N GLU A 44 -12.76 1.17 -7.09
CA GLU A 44 -13.20 1.85 -5.89
C GLU A 44 -12.46 1.34 -4.67
N ARG A 45 -12.22 2.25 -3.72
CA ARG A 45 -11.63 1.90 -2.42
C ARG A 45 -12.38 0.77 -1.72
N GLN A 46 -13.71 0.74 -1.82
CA GLN A 46 -14.54 -0.29 -1.18
C GLN A 46 -14.21 -1.69 -1.68
N SER A 47 -13.92 -1.82 -2.98
CA SER A 47 -13.53 -3.09 -3.59
C SER A 47 -12.24 -3.62 -2.96
N LEU A 48 -11.21 -2.78 -2.79
CA LEU A 48 -9.96 -3.19 -2.14
C LEU A 48 -10.11 -3.38 -0.63
N SER A 49 -10.93 -2.55 0.02
CA SER A 49 -11.13 -2.57 1.47
C SER A 49 -11.96 -3.75 1.95
N ASN A 50 -12.68 -4.44 1.07
CA ASN A 50 -13.39 -5.67 1.40
C ASN A 50 -12.43 -6.85 1.64
N TYR A 51 -11.18 -6.75 1.18
CA TYR A 51 -10.19 -7.82 1.34
C TYR A 51 -9.32 -7.56 2.58
N PRO A 52 -9.40 -8.42 3.61
CA PRO A 52 -8.65 -8.22 4.85
C PRO A 52 -7.14 -8.30 4.64
N ASP A 53 -6.67 -9.12 3.69
CA ASP A 53 -5.24 -9.24 3.39
C ASP A 53 -4.65 -7.95 2.81
N ILE A 54 -5.40 -7.27 1.95
CA ILE A 54 -5.01 -5.96 1.40
C ILE A 54 -4.96 -4.91 2.52
N GLN A 55 -5.95 -4.89 3.41
CA GLN A 55 -5.96 -3.99 4.56
C GLN A 55 -4.76 -4.24 5.49
N LYS A 56 -4.44 -5.51 5.73
CA LYS A 56 -3.31 -5.92 6.56
C LYS A 56 -1.99 -5.49 5.93
N ALA A 57 -1.77 -5.78 4.65
CA ALA A 57 -0.58 -5.36 3.91
C ALA A 57 -0.43 -3.83 3.91
N PHE A 58 -1.51 -3.09 3.67
CA PHE A 58 -1.51 -1.63 3.67
C PHE A 58 -1.13 -1.06 5.04
N SER A 59 -1.70 -1.62 6.11
CA SER A 59 -1.42 -1.19 7.48
C SER A 59 0.01 -1.49 7.89
N GLN A 60 0.51 -2.69 7.56
CA GLN A 60 1.89 -3.11 7.80
C GLN A 60 2.89 -2.21 7.07
N GLN A 61 2.68 -1.95 5.77
CA GLN A 61 3.57 -1.06 5.02
C GLN A 61 3.57 0.35 5.60
N LYS A 62 2.40 0.87 5.96
CA LYS A 62 2.28 2.21 6.57
C LYS A 62 2.97 2.28 7.93
N GLN A 63 2.94 1.20 8.71
CA GLN A 63 3.67 1.11 9.97
C GLN A 63 5.18 1.08 9.72
N LYS A 64 5.66 0.24 8.80
CA LYS A 64 7.07 0.16 8.40
C LYS A 64 7.60 1.53 7.99
N MET A 65 6.86 2.24 7.15
CA MET A 65 7.21 3.61 6.73
C MET A 65 7.29 4.61 7.90
N LYS A 66 6.42 4.48 8.91
CA LYS A 66 6.49 5.32 10.10
C LYS A 66 7.70 4.99 10.96
N GLU A 67 8.04 3.71 11.11
CA GLU A 67 9.21 3.25 11.84
C GLU A 67 10.50 3.70 11.14
N ASP A 68 10.57 3.58 9.82
CA ASP A 68 11.68 4.07 9.00
C ASP A 68 11.84 5.59 9.11
N ALA A 69 10.73 6.34 9.08
CA ALA A 69 10.74 7.79 9.28
C ALA A 69 11.23 8.19 10.68
N LYS A 70 10.77 7.48 11.74
CA LYS A 70 11.25 7.70 13.11
C LYS A 70 12.72 7.35 13.28
N LYS A 71 13.17 6.25 12.67
CA LYS A 71 14.58 5.83 12.70
C LYS A 71 15.45 6.87 12.03
N ASN A 72 15.03 7.39 10.87
CA ASN A 72 15.74 8.47 10.18
C ASN A 72 15.81 9.75 11.04
N GLN A 73 14.71 10.14 11.69
CA GLN A 73 14.70 11.28 12.60
C GLN A 73 15.69 11.11 13.77
N TYR A 74 15.69 9.95 14.43
CA TYR A 74 16.58 9.67 15.56
C TYR A 74 18.06 9.58 15.14
N GLN A 75 18.35 8.99 13.98
CA GLN A 75 19.71 8.94 13.44
C GLN A 75 20.22 10.36 13.15
N MET A 76 19.42 11.21 12.48
CA MET A 76 19.81 12.59 12.20
C MET A 76 20.01 13.43 13.47
N SER A 77 19.20 13.20 14.52
CA SER A 77 19.40 13.83 15.84
C SER A 77 20.67 13.38 16.56
N ARG A 78 21.12 12.15 16.33
CA ARG A 78 22.31 11.57 16.97
C ARG A 78 23.63 12.10 16.39
N TRP A 79 23.63 12.54 15.14
CA TRP A 79 24.79 13.19 14.50
C TRP A 79 24.97 14.66 14.86
N ILE A 80 24.00 15.29 15.54
CA ILE A 80 24.04 16.71 15.92
C ILE A 80 24.60 16.91 17.35
N ILE A 81 24.82 15.82 18.10
CA ILE A 81 25.28 15.85 19.52
C ILE A 81 26.76 15.45 19.66
N CYS A 82 27.49 15.26 18.56
CA CYS A 82 28.96 15.20 18.53
C CYS A 82 29.50 16.33 17.65
#